data_AF-A0A820JSZ6-F1
#
_entry.id   AF-A0A820JSZ6-F1
#
_cell.length_a   1.000
_cell.length_b   1.000
_cell.length_c   1.000
_cell.angle_alpha   90.00
_cell.angle_beta   90.00
_cell.angle_gamma   90.00
#
_symmetry.space_group_name_H-M   'P 1'
#
loop_
_entity.id
_entity.type
_entity.pdbx_description
1 polymer ?
#
loop_
_entity_poly.entity_id
_entity_poly.type
_entity_poly.pdbx_seq_one_letter_code
_entity_poly.pdbx_strand_id
1 'polypeptide(L)'
;HIKKKPGLPDLPNPKQLEFVSSFDYHMNVEGIEEFLTEFKRETFSDHDIVTIGEANGVSADQAVDWVDEKTGTFNMIFQFEATNLWDKTLGALDVLALKRIITRWEKSLEKTGWNALFLENHDKPRIVSTWGDDKEYWRDSATSFATVYMLMMGTPFVYQG
;
A
#
# COMPACT_ATOMS: atom_id res chain seq x y z
N HIS A 1 2.12 -5.62 -11.33
CA HIS A 1 2.11 -5.36 -12.80
C HIS A 1 3.11 -6.18 -13.60
N ILE A 2 3.91 -7.06 -12.99
CA ILE A 2 4.96 -7.82 -13.70
C ILE A 2 4.46 -9.08 -14.43
N LYS A 3 3.25 -9.55 -14.09
CA LYS A 3 2.57 -10.68 -14.76
C LYS A 3 1.25 -10.20 -15.35
N LYS A 4 0.94 -10.66 -16.57
CA LYS A 4 -0.32 -10.40 -17.28
C LYS A 4 -1.07 -11.71 -17.49
N LYS A 5 -2.39 -11.64 -17.60
CA LYS A 5 -3.24 -12.80 -17.89
C LYS A 5 -2.78 -13.47 -19.20
N PRO A 6 -2.56 -14.80 -19.22
CA PRO A 6 -2.11 -15.51 -20.42
C PRO A 6 -3.05 -15.28 -21.61
N GLY A 7 -2.48 -15.11 -22.80
CA GLY A 7 -3.22 -14.85 -24.03
C GLY A 7 -3.68 -13.39 -24.22
N LEU A 8 -3.43 -12.51 -23.25
CA LEU A 8 -3.80 -11.08 -23.29
C LEU A 8 -5.26 -10.84 -23.73
N PRO A 9 -6.25 -11.52 -23.12
CA PRO A 9 -7.64 -11.37 -23.53
C PRO A 9 -8.17 -9.97 -23.24
N ASP A 10 -9.17 -9.56 -24.01
CA ASP A 10 -9.92 -8.33 -23.75
C ASP A 10 -10.68 -8.44 -22.41
N LEU A 11 -10.79 -7.30 -21.73
CA LEU A 11 -11.57 -7.19 -20.50
C LEU A 11 -13.06 -7.10 -20.79
N PRO A 12 -13.92 -7.64 -19.91
CA PRO A 12 -15.36 -7.47 -20.04
C PRO A 12 -15.75 -6.00 -20.11
N ASN A 13 -16.49 -5.61 -21.15
CA ASN A 13 -17.03 -4.26 -21.31
C ASN A 13 -18.58 -4.29 -21.38
N PRO A 14 -19.27 -4.72 -20.30
CA PRO A 14 -20.73 -4.87 -20.31
C PRO A 14 -21.47 -3.53 -20.50
N LYS A 15 -20.81 -2.41 -20.18
CA LYS A 15 -21.37 -1.05 -20.32
C LYS A 15 -21.02 -0.38 -21.66
N GLN A 16 -20.28 -1.06 -22.54
CA GLN A 16 -19.83 -0.53 -23.85
C GLN A 16 -19.15 0.84 -23.72
N LEU A 17 -18.31 1.01 -22.69
CA LEU A 17 -17.51 2.22 -22.50
C LEU A 17 -16.40 2.29 -23.55
N GLU A 18 -15.90 3.49 -23.84
CA GLU A 18 -14.75 3.68 -24.74
C GLU A 18 -13.50 2.94 -24.23
N PHE A 19 -13.31 2.91 -22.90
CA PHE A 19 -12.22 2.22 -22.23
C PHE A 19 -12.71 1.53 -20.95
N VAL A 20 -12.01 0.46 -20.54
CA VAL A 20 -12.22 -0.23 -19.26
C VAL A 20 -10.90 -0.31 -18.48
N SER A 21 -11.01 -0.35 -17.16
CA SER A 21 -9.87 -0.50 -16.25
C SER A 21 -9.11 -1.80 -16.53
N SER A 22 -7.80 -1.72 -16.75
CA SER A 22 -6.97 -2.88 -17.08
C SER A 22 -6.53 -3.74 -15.88
N PHE A 23 -6.77 -3.25 -14.65
CA PHE A 23 -6.17 -3.78 -13.43
C PHE A 23 -6.39 -5.28 -13.21
N ASP A 24 -7.60 -5.77 -13.45
CA ASP A 24 -7.97 -7.17 -13.18
C ASP A 24 -7.11 -8.20 -13.93
N TYR A 25 -6.50 -7.83 -15.07
CA TYR A 25 -5.72 -8.74 -15.91
C TYR A 25 -4.20 -8.56 -15.79
N HIS A 26 -3.71 -7.66 -14.92
CA HIS A 26 -2.27 -7.45 -14.72
C HIS A 26 -1.85 -7.11 -13.27
N MET A 27 -2.80 -7.01 -12.34
CA MET A 27 -2.53 -6.79 -10.92
C MET A 27 -2.60 -8.12 -10.18
N ASN A 28 -1.51 -8.50 -9.50
CA ASN A 28 -1.40 -9.71 -8.67
C ASN A 28 -1.97 -10.99 -9.33
N VAL A 29 -1.67 -11.17 -10.62
CA VAL A 29 -2.10 -12.35 -11.39
C VAL A 29 -1.39 -13.60 -10.85
N GLU A 30 -2.15 -14.68 -10.65
CA GLU A 30 -1.67 -15.96 -10.10
C GLU A 30 -0.33 -16.43 -10.69
N GLY A 31 0.60 -16.82 -9.82
CA GLY A 31 1.97 -17.22 -10.14
C GLY A 31 2.89 -16.02 -10.41
N ILE A 32 2.56 -14.85 -9.87
CA ILE A 32 3.46 -13.69 -9.80
C ILE A 32 4.63 -13.97 -8.84
N GLU A 33 4.39 -14.82 -7.86
CA GLU A 33 5.30 -15.21 -6.78
C GLU A 33 6.56 -15.89 -7.33
N GLU A 34 6.47 -16.61 -8.44
CA GLU A 34 7.60 -17.22 -9.13
C GLU A 34 8.60 -16.16 -9.61
N PHE A 35 8.09 -15.08 -10.23
CA PHE A 35 8.90 -13.96 -10.70
C PHE A 35 9.51 -13.18 -9.53
N LEU A 36 8.73 -12.99 -8.46
CA LEU A 36 9.21 -12.29 -7.27
C LEU A 36 10.32 -13.08 -6.56
N THR A 37 10.14 -14.39 -6.42
CA THR A 37 11.13 -15.30 -5.84
C THR A 37 12.41 -15.35 -6.66
N GLU A 38 12.28 -15.46 -7.99
CA GLU A 38 13.41 -15.37 -8.91
C GLU A 38 14.12 -14.02 -8.78
N PHE A 39 13.37 -12.91 -8.79
CA PHE A 39 13.94 -11.57 -8.67
C PHE A 39 14.75 -11.40 -7.37
N LYS A 40 14.21 -11.84 -6.22
CA LYS A 40 14.94 -11.84 -4.94
C LYS A 40 16.24 -12.64 -5.02
N ARG A 41 16.17 -13.88 -5.52
CA ARG A 41 17.31 -14.80 -5.60
C ARG A 41 18.42 -14.30 -6.52
N GLU A 42 18.07 -13.73 -7.67
CA GLU A 42 19.04 -13.36 -8.70
C GLU A 42 19.60 -11.93 -8.52
N THR A 43 19.11 -11.15 -7.54
CA THR A 43 19.52 -9.74 -7.40
C THR A 43 19.95 -9.35 -5.99
N PHE A 44 19.06 -9.37 -5.01
CA PHE A 44 19.30 -8.72 -3.71
C PHE A 44 19.40 -9.68 -2.52
N SER A 45 19.24 -11.00 -2.69
CA SER A 45 19.31 -11.95 -1.57
C SER A 45 20.64 -11.92 -0.81
N ASP A 46 21.72 -11.54 -1.50
CA ASP A 46 23.09 -11.59 -0.97
C ASP A 46 23.62 -10.19 -0.56
N HIS A 47 22.73 -9.20 -0.49
CA HIS A 47 23.08 -7.82 -0.17
C HIS A 47 22.43 -7.36 1.14
N ASP A 48 23.18 -6.63 1.96
CA ASP A 48 22.66 -5.97 3.16
C ASP A 48 21.94 -4.67 2.77
N ILE A 49 20.69 -4.82 2.32
CA ILE A 49 19.83 -3.73 1.88
C ILE A 49 18.42 -3.88 2.44
N VAL A 50 17.64 -2.80 2.36
CA VAL A 50 16.21 -2.81 2.65
C VAL A 50 15.43 -2.73 1.35
N THR A 51 14.47 -3.63 1.19
CA THR A 51 13.56 -3.69 0.04
C THR A 51 12.13 -3.39 0.47
N ILE A 52 11.47 -2.52 -0.28
CA ILE A 52 10.10 -2.09 -0.02
C ILE A 52 9.26 -2.37 -1.25
N GLY A 53 8.25 -3.21 -1.11
CA GLY A 53 7.28 -3.47 -2.16
C GLY A 53 6.21 -2.38 -2.21
N GLU A 54 5.94 -1.84 -3.39
CA GLU A 54 4.74 -1.07 -3.65
C GLU A 54 3.71 -2.01 -4.30
N ALA A 55 2.74 -2.51 -3.52
CA ALA A 55 1.82 -3.51 -4.01
C ALA A 55 0.37 -3.01 -3.99
N ASN A 56 0.02 -2.31 -5.08
CA ASN A 56 -1.38 -1.98 -5.34
C ASN A 56 -2.24 -3.25 -5.41
N GLY A 57 -3.38 -3.23 -4.70
CA GLY A 57 -4.34 -4.33 -4.69
C GLY A 57 -3.96 -5.55 -3.85
N VAL A 58 -2.92 -5.48 -3.02
CA VAL A 58 -2.65 -6.50 -1.98
C VAL A 58 -3.49 -6.17 -0.75
N SER A 59 -4.27 -7.13 -0.30
CA SER A 59 -5.02 -7.01 0.96
C SER A 59 -4.14 -7.32 2.17
N ALA A 60 -4.53 -6.84 3.35
CA ALA A 60 -3.83 -7.16 4.59
C ALA A 60 -3.66 -8.67 4.82
N ASP A 61 -4.64 -9.48 4.41
CA ASP A 61 -4.61 -10.94 4.59
C ASP A 61 -3.60 -11.63 3.65
N GLN A 62 -3.23 -10.99 2.54
CA GLN A 62 -2.23 -11.47 1.57
C GLN A 62 -0.85 -10.86 1.80
N ALA A 63 -0.74 -9.82 2.63
CA ALA A 63 0.50 -9.08 2.81
C ALA A 63 1.63 -9.96 3.34
N VAL A 64 1.33 -10.97 4.17
CA VAL A 64 2.33 -11.90 4.70
C VAL A 64 3.08 -12.64 3.59
N ASP A 65 2.42 -13.02 2.50
CA ASP A 65 3.06 -13.72 1.38
C ASP A 65 4.15 -12.85 0.70
N TRP A 66 4.06 -11.53 0.88
CA TRP A 66 4.99 -10.56 0.30
C TRP A 66 6.15 -10.22 1.22
N VAL A 67 5.91 -10.16 2.53
CA VAL A 67 6.85 -9.61 3.51
C VAL A 67 7.17 -10.51 4.70
N ASP A 68 6.76 -11.77 4.69
CA ASP A 68 7.18 -12.73 5.71
C ASP A 68 8.70 -12.77 5.82
N GLU A 69 9.23 -12.74 7.04
CA GLU A 69 10.67 -12.71 7.32
C GLU A 69 11.42 -13.87 6.65
N LYS A 70 10.79 -15.05 6.52
CA LYS A 70 11.40 -16.27 5.99
C LYS A 70 11.05 -16.49 4.53
N THR A 71 9.78 -16.31 4.16
CA THR A 71 9.28 -16.67 2.82
C THR A 71 8.97 -15.48 1.93
N GLY A 72 8.87 -14.28 2.49
CA GLY A 72 8.55 -13.05 1.78
C GLY A 72 9.63 -12.64 0.79
N THR A 73 9.22 -11.87 -0.23
CA THR A 73 10.12 -11.30 -1.23
C THR A 73 10.77 -10.01 -0.72
N PHE A 74 10.00 -9.16 -0.04
CA PHE A 74 10.43 -7.84 0.40
C PHE A 74 10.56 -7.77 1.92
N ASN A 75 11.29 -6.78 2.43
CA ASN A 75 11.36 -6.56 3.88
C ASN A 75 10.10 -5.89 4.43
N MET A 76 9.44 -5.05 3.63
CA MET A 76 8.23 -4.32 4.00
C MET A 76 7.40 -3.94 2.76
N ILE A 77 6.16 -3.51 2.98
CA ILE A 77 5.20 -3.22 1.91
C ILE A 77 4.41 -1.94 2.17
N PHE A 78 4.25 -1.12 1.12
CA PHE A 78 3.30 -0.02 1.10
C PHE A 78 1.90 -0.54 0.74
N GLN A 79 0.92 -0.11 1.53
CA GLN A 79 -0.50 -0.39 1.31
C GLN A 79 -1.27 0.88 0.97
N PHE A 80 -2.24 0.76 0.07
CA PHE A 80 -3.01 1.91 -0.41
C PHE A 80 -4.44 1.98 0.12
N GLU A 81 -4.89 1.01 0.93
CA GLU A 81 -6.26 0.98 1.45
C GLU A 81 -6.61 2.24 2.24
N ALA A 82 -5.68 2.71 3.09
CA ALA A 82 -5.86 3.95 3.82
C ALA A 82 -5.98 5.14 2.85
N THR A 83 -5.03 5.27 1.90
CA THR A 83 -5.06 6.37 0.92
C THR A 83 -6.20 6.30 -0.09
N ASN A 84 -6.82 5.14 -0.30
CA ASN A 84 -7.99 4.95 -1.17
C ASN A 84 -9.29 5.31 -0.46
N LEU A 85 -9.28 5.41 0.88
CA LEU A 85 -10.40 5.93 1.65
C LEU A 85 -10.68 7.40 1.29
N TRP A 86 -9.63 8.16 0.96
CA TRP A 86 -9.71 9.52 0.43
C TRP A 86 -10.63 9.60 -0.79
N ASP A 87 -10.33 8.77 -1.81
CA ASP A 87 -11.04 8.79 -3.09
C ASP A 87 -12.53 8.42 -2.91
N LYS A 88 -12.83 7.54 -1.95
CA LYS A 88 -14.20 7.10 -1.63
C LYS A 88 -15.02 8.12 -0.86
N THR A 89 -14.37 8.96 -0.07
CA THR A 89 -15.03 9.91 0.83
C THR A 89 -15.10 11.32 0.26
N LEU A 90 -14.60 11.53 -0.98
CA LEU A 90 -14.44 12.84 -1.59
C LEU A 90 -13.67 13.81 -0.68
N GLY A 91 -12.68 13.27 0.04
CA GLY A 91 -11.82 14.00 0.96
C GLY A 91 -12.31 14.12 2.41
N ALA A 92 -13.49 13.59 2.76
CA ALA A 92 -13.94 13.58 4.15
C ALA A 92 -13.23 12.50 4.99
N LEU A 93 -12.68 12.86 6.14
CA LEU A 93 -12.04 11.89 7.03
C LEU A 93 -13.08 10.98 7.72
N ASP A 94 -13.08 9.68 7.38
CA ASP A 94 -13.76 8.64 8.16
C ASP A 94 -12.78 7.97 9.13
N VAL A 95 -12.74 8.47 10.36
CA VAL A 95 -11.86 7.97 11.42
C VAL A 95 -12.13 6.50 11.77
N LEU A 96 -13.38 6.05 11.69
CA LEU A 96 -13.71 4.66 12.03
C LEU A 96 -13.22 3.70 10.96
N ALA A 97 -13.41 4.05 9.68
CA ALA A 97 -12.87 3.28 8.57
C ALA A 97 -11.34 3.26 8.58
N LEU A 98 -10.69 4.41 8.80
CA LEU A 98 -9.24 4.51 8.89
C LEU A 98 -8.67 3.62 10.00
N LYS A 99 -9.24 3.68 11.21
CA LYS A 99 -8.84 2.81 12.33
C LYS A 99 -8.98 1.32 12.01
N ARG A 100 -10.07 0.92 11.33
CA ARG A 100 -10.29 -0.48 10.95
C ARG A 100 -9.24 -0.97 9.96
N ILE A 101 -8.90 -0.15 8.97
CA ILE A 101 -7.86 -0.46 7.97
C ILE A 101 -6.52 -0.63 8.66
N ILE A 102 -6.06 0.39 9.41
CA ILE A 102 -4.78 0.35 10.12
C ILE A 102 -4.71 -0.86 11.06
N THR A 103 -5.74 -1.07 11.88
CA THR A 103 -5.75 -2.19 12.84
C THR A 103 -5.64 -3.54 12.15
N ARG A 104 -6.24 -3.71 10.97
CA ARG A 104 -6.14 -4.95 10.22
C ARG A 104 -4.72 -5.15 9.70
N TRP A 105 -4.09 -4.13 9.12
CA TRP A 105 -2.70 -4.19 8.65
C TRP A 105 -1.69 -4.47 9.77
N GLU A 106 -1.81 -3.77 10.89
CA GLU A 106 -1.01 -4.02 12.10
C GLU A 106 -1.11 -5.48 12.53
N LYS A 107 -2.34 -5.99 12.70
CA LYS A 107 -2.58 -7.38 13.15
C LYS A 107 -2.12 -8.44 12.15
N SER A 108 -2.30 -8.20 10.84
CA SER A 108 -1.91 -9.17 9.81
C SER A 108 -0.39 -9.37 9.75
N LEU A 109 0.40 -8.35 10.08
CA LEU A 109 1.86 -8.41 10.00
C LEU A 109 2.57 -8.52 11.36
N GLU A 110 1.87 -8.40 12.49
CA GLU A 110 2.45 -8.30 13.84
C GLU A 110 3.44 -9.41 14.24
N LYS A 111 3.36 -10.59 13.62
CA LYS A 111 4.18 -11.75 14.01
C LYS A 111 5.32 -12.06 13.06
N THR A 112 5.15 -11.82 11.76
CA THR A 112 6.09 -12.34 10.76
C THR A 112 6.41 -11.36 9.63
N GLY A 113 5.77 -10.19 9.58
CA GLY A 113 6.02 -9.20 8.53
C GLY A 113 6.32 -7.81 9.10
N TRP A 114 6.45 -6.83 8.19
CA TRP A 114 6.77 -5.45 8.56
C TRP A 114 6.00 -4.44 7.71
N ASN A 115 5.37 -3.45 8.36
CA ASN A 115 4.66 -2.39 7.67
C ASN A 115 5.65 -1.32 7.14
N ALA A 116 5.50 -0.92 5.88
CA ALA A 116 6.07 0.33 5.38
C ALA A 116 5.03 1.42 5.61
N LEU A 117 5.31 2.27 6.59
CA LEU A 117 4.37 3.25 7.02
C LEU A 117 4.56 4.53 6.14
N PHE A 118 3.63 4.93 5.26
CA PHE A 118 3.42 6.31 4.77
C PHE A 118 1.97 6.88 4.92
N LEU A 119 1.86 8.22 4.98
CA LEU A 119 0.60 8.97 4.78
C LEU A 119 0.62 9.84 3.51
N GLU A 120 1.82 10.21 3.05
CA GLU A 120 2.04 11.08 1.91
C GLU A 120 3.08 10.46 0.98
N ASN A 121 2.96 10.72 -0.31
CA ASN A 121 3.95 10.41 -1.33
C ASN A 121 3.77 11.39 -2.51
N HIS A 122 4.43 11.14 -3.64
CA HIS A 122 4.33 12.00 -4.81
C HIS A 122 3.01 11.89 -5.58
N ASP A 123 2.21 10.84 -5.33
CA ASP A 123 0.92 10.59 -5.99
C ASP A 123 -0.29 11.04 -5.16
N LYS A 124 -0.09 11.32 -3.87
CA LYS A 124 -1.14 11.67 -2.93
C LYS A 124 -1.00 13.13 -2.45
N PRO A 125 -2.12 13.84 -2.26
CA PRO A 125 -2.09 15.20 -1.74
C PRO A 125 -1.61 15.23 -0.27
N ARG A 126 -1.25 16.43 0.21
CA ARG A 126 -0.78 16.64 1.59
C ARG A 126 -1.86 16.28 2.62
N ILE A 127 -1.52 15.47 3.62
CA ILE A 127 -2.46 14.94 4.61
C ILE A 127 -3.17 16.04 5.41
N VAL A 128 -2.46 17.14 5.65
CA VAL A 128 -2.98 18.30 6.41
C VAL A 128 -4.02 19.07 5.61
N SER A 129 -3.80 19.27 4.32
CA SER A 129 -4.75 19.96 3.42
C SER A 129 -5.96 19.12 3.03
N THR A 130 -5.95 17.85 3.44
CA THR A 130 -6.86 16.82 2.94
C THR A 130 -7.76 16.34 4.06
N TRP A 131 -7.20 15.66 5.06
CA TRP A 131 -7.93 15.18 6.24
C TRP A 131 -7.70 16.03 7.50
N GLY A 132 -6.72 16.93 7.47
CA GLY A 132 -6.46 17.89 8.54
C GLY A 132 -7.17 19.22 8.33
N ASP A 133 -6.57 20.25 8.92
CA ASP A 133 -6.96 21.64 8.71
C ASP A 133 -5.67 22.42 8.46
N ASP A 134 -5.46 22.89 7.22
CA ASP A 134 -4.26 23.63 6.82
C ASP A 134 -4.36 25.14 7.03
N LYS A 135 -5.38 25.61 7.74
CA LYS A 135 -5.63 27.03 8.02
C LYS A 135 -5.50 27.31 9.50
N GLU A 136 -6.50 26.96 10.29
CA GLU A 136 -6.59 27.33 11.71
C GLU A 136 -5.80 26.36 12.60
N TYR A 137 -5.86 25.06 12.29
CA TYR A 137 -5.25 23.99 13.09
C TYR A 137 -4.12 23.27 12.36
N TRP A 138 -3.35 23.98 11.54
CA TRP A 138 -2.27 23.40 10.73
C TRP A 138 -1.31 22.54 11.57
N ARG A 139 -0.76 23.10 12.64
CA ARG A 139 0.23 22.39 13.47
C ARG A 139 -0.40 21.23 14.23
N ASP A 140 -1.58 21.43 14.79
CA ASP A 140 -2.23 20.45 15.65
C ASP A 140 -2.74 19.25 14.84
N SER A 141 -3.30 19.50 13.65
CA SER A 141 -3.71 18.44 12.74
C SER A 141 -2.51 17.68 12.16
N ALA A 142 -1.46 18.38 11.71
CA ALA A 142 -0.23 17.76 11.22
C ALA A 142 0.41 16.85 12.28
N THR A 143 0.56 17.35 13.50
CA THR A 143 1.18 16.59 14.59
C THR A 143 0.29 15.46 15.09
N SER A 144 -1.03 15.58 15.00
CA SER A 144 -1.96 14.48 15.31
C SER A 144 -1.80 13.30 14.35
N PHE A 145 -1.76 13.57 13.03
CA PHE A 145 -1.50 12.53 12.03
C PHE A 145 -0.11 11.92 12.20
N ALA A 146 0.91 12.74 12.38
CA ALA A 146 2.27 12.25 12.62
C ALA A 146 2.35 11.38 13.89
N THR A 147 1.67 11.76 14.97
CA THR A 147 1.66 10.99 16.23
C THR A 147 1.03 9.62 16.05
N VAL A 148 -0.13 9.56 15.40
CA VAL A 148 -0.78 8.29 15.07
C VAL A 148 0.21 7.41 14.31
N TYR A 149 0.87 7.98 13.31
CA TYR A 149 1.67 7.24 12.36
C TYR A 149 3.03 6.77 12.84
N MET A 150 3.75 7.64 13.54
CA MET A 150 5.09 7.38 14.05
C MET A 150 5.09 6.40 15.23
N LEU A 151 3.94 6.19 15.87
CA LEU A 151 3.78 5.31 17.02
C LEU A 151 3.18 3.94 16.68
N MET A 152 2.99 3.65 15.38
CA MET A 152 2.62 2.32 14.89
C MET A 152 3.84 1.41 14.74
N MET A 153 3.61 0.11 14.65
CA MET A 153 4.67 -0.87 14.42
C MET A 153 4.97 -0.97 12.92
N GLY A 154 6.14 -0.46 12.55
CA GLY A 154 6.64 -0.48 11.19
C GLY A 154 7.73 0.55 11.00
N THR A 155 8.11 0.81 9.75
CA THR A 155 9.08 1.85 9.39
C THR A 155 8.36 3.08 8.84
N PRO A 156 8.38 4.24 9.52
CA PRO A 156 7.76 5.47 9.04
C PRO A 156 8.57 6.11 7.90
N PHE A 157 7.84 6.54 6.87
CA PHE A 157 8.30 7.29 5.71
C PHE A 157 7.70 8.69 5.78
N VAL A 158 8.58 9.69 5.62
CA VAL A 158 8.21 11.11 5.58
C VAL A 158 8.47 11.63 4.18
N TYR A 159 7.42 12.08 3.51
CA TYR A 159 7.56 12.73 2.21
C TYR A 159 7.99 14.19 2.40
N GLN A 160 8.89 14.69 1.54
CA GLN A 160 9.46 16.04 1.65
C GLN A 160 8.36 17.11 1.74
N GLY A 161 8.28 17.91 2.81
CA GLY A 161 7.28 18.98 2.96
C GLY A 161 7.07 19.41 4.39
#